data_AF-A0A3Q3K039-F1
#
_entry.id   AF-A0A3Q3K039-F1
#
_cell.length_a   1.000
_cell.length_b   1.000
_cell.length_c   1.000
_cell.angle_alpha   90.00
_cell.angle_beta   90.00
_cell.angle_gamma   90.00
#
_symmetry.space_group_name_H-M   'P 1'
#
loop_
_entity.id
_entity.type
_entity.pdbx_description
1 polymer ?
#
loop_
_entity_poly.entity_id
_entity_poly.type
_entity_poly.pdbx_seq_one_letter_code
_entity_poly.pdbx_strand_id
1 'polypeptide(L)'
;TRSSLHRVIWAHVVFVQSHGAPSSQSKLFSDLVHRCLSTVPSRLEVPFNPAEFWSCYRFHNKVVTLYLRCLPQSQHALVLERLRYAMPNNTELGLRLLHQEWQDGNIEHLKFQARMLCSNSPKCLVRLLYQQALQNLPLCAALWKDRLLFEAAEGGNSDKLRRLVDWCQSCSENNKHKTKCKHNH
;
A
#
# COMPACT_ATOMS: atom_id res chain seq x y z
N THR A 1 -23.92 -4.14 -3.57
CA THR A 1 -22.94 -3.44 -2.69
C THR A 1 -21.53 -3.66 -3.22
N ARG A 2 -20.53 -2.86 -2.84
CA ARG A 2 -19.12 -3.00 -3.33
C ARG A 2 -18.55 -4.41 -3.13
N SER A 3 -19.00 -5.12 -2.10
CA SER A 3 -18.66 -6.52 -1.81
C SER A 3 -19.17 -7.50 -2.90
N SER A 4 -20.30 -7.21 -3.54
CA SER A 4 -20.86 -8.02 -4.62
C SER A 4 -20.06 -7.87 -5.92
N LEU A 5 -19.57 -6.66 -6.22
CA LEU A 5 -18.78 -6.38 -7.42
C LEU A 5 -17.43 -7.12 -7.42
N HIS A 6 -16.75 -7.16 -6.28
CA HIS A 6 -15.52 -7.94 -6.12
C HIS A 6 -15.74 -9.44 -6.41
N ARG A 7 -16.90 -10.00 -6.02
CA ARG A 7 -17.25 -11.40 -6.31
C ARG A 7 -17.46 -11.65 -7.80
N VAL A 8 -18.09 -10.71 -8.51
CA VAL A 8 -18.30 -10.80 -9.96
C VAL A 8 -16.96 -10.75 -10.71
N ILE A 9 -16.07 -9.83 -10.32
CA ILE A 9 -14.72 -9.74 -10.90
C ILE A 9 -13.92 -11.01 -10.62
N TRP A 10 -13.99 -11.54 -9.38
CA TRP A 10 -13.34 -12.81 -9.03
C TRP A 10 -13.86 -14.00 -9.84
N ALA A 11 -15.18 -14.12 -10.01
CA ALA A 11 -15.78 -15.18 -10.81
C ALA A 11 -15.33 -15.13 -12.27
N HIS A 12 -15.18 -13.93 -12.83
CA HIS A 12 -14.63 -13.75 -14.18
C HIS A 12 -13.15 -14.17 -14.27
N VAL A 13 -12.32 -13.81 -13.29
CA VAL A 13 -10.91 -14.24 -13.23
C VAL A 13 -10.80 -15.78 -13.22
N VAL A 14 -11.59 -16.45 -12.36
CA VAL A 14 -11.64 -17.92 -12.30
C VAL A 14 -12.08 -18.49 -13.65
N PHE A 15 -13.14 -17.93 -14.24
CA PHE A 15 -13.65 -18.38 -15.54
C PHE A 15 -12.60 -18.28 -16.66
N VAL A 16 -11.87 -17.15 -16.75
CA VAL A 16 -10.79 -16.94 -17.73
C VAL A 16 -9.67 -17.97 -17.54
N GLN A 17 -9.26 -18.22 -16.29
CA GLN A 17 -8.20 -19.18 -15.97
C GLN A 17 -8.59 -20.62 -16.34
N SER A 18 -9.87 -20.97 -16.24
CA SER A 18 -10.35 -22.32 -16.48
C SER A 18 -10.72 -22.61 -17.93
N HIS A 19 -11.22 -21.63 -18.69
CA HIS A 19 -11.84 -21.88 -20.00
C HIS A 19 -11.32 -21.00 -21.15
N GLY A 20 -10.52 -19.96 -20.86
CA GLY A 20 -10.18 -18.92 -21.84
C GLY A 20 -11.40 -18.05 -22.18
N ALA A 21 -11.27 -16.73 -22.08
CA ALA A 21 -12.41 -15.84 -22.29
C ALA A 21 -12.59 -15.47 -23.78
N PRO A 22 -13.83 -15.53 -24.32
CA PRO A 22 -14.12 -14.98 -25.64
C PRO A 22 -13.97 -13.45 -25.66
N SER A 23 -13.56 -12.89 -26.80
CA SER A 23 -13.21 -11.47 -26.97
C SER A 23 -14.31 -10.48 -26.59
N SER A 24 -15.58 -10.85 -26.70
CA SER A 24 -16.71 -10.02 -26.26
C SER A 24 -16.81 -9.92 -24.74
N GLN A 25 -16.41 -10.96 -24.00
CA GLN A 25 -16.43 -10.95 -22.53
C GLN A 25 -15.22 -10.22 -21.94
N SER A 26 -14.10 -10.13 -22.65
CA SER A 26 -12.95 -9.35 -22.20
C SER A 26 -13.22 -7.84 -22.22
N LYS A 27 -13.96 -7.34 -23.23
CA LYS A 27 -14.42 -5.94 -23.28
C LYS A 27 -15.37 -5.61 -22.13
N LEU A 28 -16.42 -6.43 -21.92
CA LEU A 28 -17.38 -6.24 -20.83
C LEU A 28 -16.69 -6.26 -19.45
N PHE A 29 -15.69 -7.11 -19.27
CA PHE A 29 -14.89 -7.15 -18.05
C PHE A 29 -14.05 -5.89 -17.86
N SER A 30 -13.34 -5.45 -18.91
CA SER A 30 -12.57 -4.21 -18.88
C SER A 30 -13.46 -3.02 -18.49
N ASP A 31 -14.65 -2.91 -19.10
CA ASP A 31 -15.61 -1.85 -18.80
C ASP A 31 -16.14 -1.93 -17.36
N LEU A 32 -16.34 -3.15 -16.83
CA LEU A 32 -16.73 -3.35 -15.44
C LEU A 32 -15.62 -2.90 -14.48
N VAL A 33 -14.37 -3.30 -14.76
CA VAL A 33 -13.20 -2.92 -13.96
C VAL A 33 -13.04 -1.40 -13.98
N HIS A 34 -13.08 -0.78 -15.16
CA HIS A 34 -12.98 0.67 -15.30
C HIS A 34 -14.09 1.39 -14.52
N ARG A 35 -15.34 0.94 -14.62
CA ARG A 35 -16.44 1.51 -13.80
C ARG A 35 -16.19 1.37 -12.31
N CYS A 36 -15.63 0.25 -11.85
CA CYS A 36 -15.27 0.06 -10.44
C CYS A 36 -14.16 1.03 -9.99
N LEU A 37 -13.13 1.20 -10.82
CA LEU A 37 -11.97 2.05 -10.51
C LEU A 37 -12.29 3.55 -10.60
N SER A 38 -13.28 3.94 -11.40
CA SER A 38 -13.79 5.32 -11.45
C SER A 38 -14.68 5.71 -10.26
N THR A 39 -14.99 4.79 -9.35
CA THR A 39 -15.80 5.13 -8.16
C THR A 39 -15.01 5.95 -7.15
N VAL A 40 -15.69 6.83 -6.39
CA VAL A 40 -15.06 7.62 -5.33
C VAL A 40 -14.54 6.70 -4.21
N PRO A 41 -13.30 6.88 -3.70
CA PRO A 41 -12.78 6.10 -2.59
C PRO A 41 -13.62 6.27 -1.33
N SER A 42 -13.59 5.29 -0.43
CA SER A 42 -14.28 5.45 0.86
C SER A 42 -13.53 6.49 1.68
N ARG A 43 -14.24 7.37 2.39
CA ARG A 43 -13.59 8.28 3.34
C ARG A 43 -13.59 7.62 4.70
N LEU A 44 -12.43 7.55 5.31
CA LEU A 44 -12.28 7.13 6.68
C LEU A 44 -11.90 8.36 7.51
N GLU A 45 -12.33 8.40 8.76
CA GLU A 45 -11.89 9.44 9.69
C GLU A 45 -10.43 9.18 10.09
N VAL A 46 -9.68 10.27 10.27
CA VAL A 46 -8.35 10.18 10.85
C VAL A 46 -8.49 9.97 12.36
N PRO A 47 -7.84 8.95 12.94
CA PRO A 47 -7.88 8.74 14.38
C PRO A 47 -7.43 10.00 15.14
N PHE A 48 -8.22 10.40 16.13
CA PHE A 48 -7.96 11.57 16.99
C PHE A 48 -8.04 12.94 16.29
N ASN A 49 -8.58 13.00 15.06
CA ASN A 49 -8.94 14.25 14.39
C ASN A 49 -10.17 14.05 13.47
N PRO A 50 -11.40 14.10 14.03
CA PRO A 50 -12.63 13.83 13.26
C PRO A 50 -12.93 14.89 12.18
N ALA A 51 -12.21 16.02 12.18
CA ALA A 51 -12.31 17.04 11.13
C ALA A 51 -11.52 16.67 9.85
N GLU A 52 -10.69 15.63 9.89
CA GLU A 52 -9.83 15.22 8.79
C GLU A 52 -10.18 13.81 8.31
N PHE A 53 -10.21 13.63 6.99
CA PHE A 53 -10.57 12.37 6.35
C PHE A 53 -9.48 11.91 5.40
N TRP A 54 -9.23 10.60 5.39
CA TRP A 54 -8.31 9.96 4.44
C TRP A 54 -9.10 9.12 3.43
N SER A 55 -8.63 9.13 2.18
CA SER A 55 -9.19 8.33 1.11
C SER A 55 -8.71 6.88 1.22
N CYS A 56 -9.64 5.97 1.46
CA CYS A 56 -9.41 4.53 1.52
C CYS A 56 -9.71 3.87 0.17
N TYR A 57 -8.64 3.37 -0.45
CA TYR A 57 -8.66 2.68 -1.74
C TYR A 57 -8.69 1.15 -1.63
N ARG A 58 -9.01 0.58 -0.46
CA ARG A 58 -8.98 -0.88 -0.23
C ARG A 58 -9.81 -1.68 -1.24
N PHE A 59 -10.96 -1.15 -1.64
CA PHE A 59 -11.78 -1.76 -2.70
C PHE A 59 -11.09 -1.69 -4.05
N HIS A 60 -10.64 -0.49 -4.44
CA HIS A 60 -9.92 -0.24 -5.69
C HIS A 60 -8.67 -1.12 -5.81
N ASN A 61 -7.86 -1.22 -4.77
CA ASN A 61 -6.62 -2.00 -4.78
C ASN A 61 -6.87 -3.51 -4.93
N LYS A 62 -8.00 -4.01 -4.40
CA LYS A 62 -8.45 -5.38 -4.69
C LYS A 62 -8.82 -5.54 -6.16
N VAL A 63 -9.62 -4.62 -6.71
CA VAL A 63 -10.01 -4.64 -8.13
C VAL A 63 -8.77 -4.57 -9.04
N VAL A 64 -7.80 -3.71 -8.73
CA VAL A 64 -6.54 -3.61 -9.48
C VAL A 64 -5.75 -4.91 -9.42
N THR A 65 -5.64 -5.55 -8.25
CA THR A 65 -4.97 -6.86 -8.14
C THR A 65 -5.63 -7.92 -9.04
N LEU A 66 -6.96 -7.94 -9.11
CA LEU A 66 -7.67 -8.88 -9.99
C LEU A 66 -7.47 -8.55 -11.45
N TYR A 67 -7.49 -7.26 -11.80
CA TYR A 67 -7.30 -6.82 -13.18
C TYR A 67 -5.91 -7.15 -13.71
N LEU A 68 -4.85 -6.88 -12.93
CA LEU A 68 -3.47 -7.19 -13.34
C LEU A 68 -3.24 -8.68 -13.56
N ARG A 69 -3.91 -9.57 -12.80
CA ARG A 69 -3.82 -11.03 -13.02
C ARG A 69 -4.36 -11.49 -14.37
N CYS A 70 -5.22 -10.70 -15.00
CA CYS A 70 -5.76 -10.98 -16.33
C CYS A 70 -4.90 -10.43 -17.47
N LEU A 71 -3.86 -9.65 -17.15
CA LEU A 71 -3.01 -8.97 -18.12
C LEU A 71 -1.61 -9.57 -18.16
N PRO A 72 -0.94 -9.60 -19.34
CA PRO A 72 0.47 -9.90 -19.43
C PRO A 72 1.30 -8.92 -18.59
N GLN A 73 2.36 -9.41 -17.95
CA GLN A 73 3.22 -8.62 -17.06
C GLN A 73 3.85 -7.41 -17.77
N SER A 74 4.14 -7.53 -19.07
CA SER A 74 4.62 -6.42 -19.91
C SER A 74 3.68 -5.22 -19.99
N GLN A 75 2.39 -5.39 -19.68
CA GLN A 75 1.40 -4.31 -19.68
C GLN A 75 1.17 -3.70 -18.29
N HIS A 76 1.72 -4.30 -17.23
CA HIS A 76 1.42 -3.90 -15.85
C HIS A 76 1.91 -2.49 -15.55
N ALA A 77 3.13 -2.12 -15.96
CA ALA A 77 3.70 -0.79 -15.76
C ALA A 77 2.80 0.31 -16.36
N LEU A 78 2.42 0.16 -17.64
CA LEU A 78 1.56 1.11 -18.34
C LEU A 78 0.19 1.29 -17.67
N VAL A 79 -0.43 0.19 -17.25
CA VAL A 79 -1.73 0.23 -16.58
C VAL A 79 -1.61 0.87 -15.20
N LEU A 80 -0.59 0.50 -14.41
CA LEU A 80 -0.33 1.08 -13.09
C LEU A 80 -0.08 2.58 -13.17
N GLU A 81 0.66 3.04 -14.18
CA GLU A 81 0.90 4.46 -14.41
C GLU A 81 -0.40 5.23 -14.69
N ARG A 82 -1.24 4.72 -15.61
CA ARG A 82 -2.56 5.32 -15.89
C ARG A 82 -3.45 5.38 -14.67
N LEU A 83 -3.49 4.30 -13.88
CA LEU A 83 -4.29 4.25 -12.66
C LEU A 83 -3.78 5.20 -11.58
N ARG A 84 -2.47 5.45 -11.51
CA ARG A 84 -1.90 6.44 -10.61
C ARG A 84 -2.34 7.86 -10.96
N TYR A 85 -2.42 8.20 -12.25
CA TYR A 85 -2.98 9.49 -12.67
C TYR A 85 -4.47 9.62 -12.32
N ALA A 86 -5.24 8.54 -12.43
CA ALA A 86 -6.66 8.54 -12.06
C ALA A 86 -6.89 8.61 -10.53
N MET A 87 -5.97 8.08 -9.72
CA MET A 87 -6.06 8.03 -8.26
C MET A 87 -4.75 8.50 -7.62
N PRO A 88 -4.42 9.81 -7.68
CA PRO A 88 -3.12 10.33 -7.26
C PRO A 88 -2.83 10.13 -5.76
N ASN A 89 -3.87 10.09 -4.93
CA ASN A 89 -3.74 9.89 -3.48
C ASN A 89 -3.62 8.40 -3.07
N ASN A 90 -3.65 7.47 -4.04
CA ASN A 90 -3.51 6.04 -3.79
C ASN A 90 -2.02 5.64 -3.85
N THR A 91 -1.34 5.79 -2.72
CA THR A 91 0.10 5.49 -2.59
C THR A 91 0.46 4.04 -2.92
N GLU A 92 -0.48 3.09 -2.74
CA GLU A 92 -0.26 1.67 -3.05
C GLU A 92 -0.01 1.44 -4.55
N LEU A 93 -0.65 2.22 -5.43
CA LEU A 93 -0.39 2.13 -6.88
C LEU A 93 1.01 2.60 -7.24
N GLY A 94 1.48 3.67 -6.56
CA GLY A 94 2.85 4.15 -6.70
C GLY A 94 3.87 3.09 -6.29
N LEU A 95 3.67 2.44 -5.14
CA LEU A 95 4.54 1.36 -4.66
C LEU A 95 4.54 0.15 -5.61
N ARG A 96 3.38 -0.23 -6.15
CA ARG A 96 3.27 -1.31 -7.14
C ARG A 96 4.01 -0.98 -8.44
N LEU A 97 3.91 0.26 -8.92
CA LEU A 97 4.65 0.71 -10.10
C LEU A 97 6.16 0.64 -9.85
N LEU A 98 6.65 1.13 -8.71
CA LEU A 98 8.07 1.02 -8.36
C LEU A 98 8.56 -0.43 -8.33
N HIS A 99 7.76 -1.33 -7.75
CA HIS A 99 8.10 -2.74 -7.74
C HIS A 99 8.17 -3.34 -9.16
N GLN A 100 7.25 -2.95 -10.04
CA GLN A 100 7.24 -3.38 -11.43
C GLN A 100 8.48 -2.88 -12.18
N GLU A 101 8.82 -1.59 -12.08
CA GLU A 101 10.02 -1.02 -12.72
C GLU A 101 11.33 -1.64 -12.19
N TRP A 102 11.35 -2.02 -10.91
CA TRP A 102 12.47 -2.78 -10.33
C TRP A 102 12.61 -4.16 -10.97
N GLN A 103 11.49 -4.88 -11.14
CA GLN A 103 11.48 -6.19 -11.80
C GLN A 103 11.89 -6.09 -13.29
N ASP A 104 11.45 -5.03 -13.97
CA ASP A 104 11.74 -4.79 -15.38
C ASP A 104 13.17 -4.24 -15.61
N GLY A 105 13.93 -3.95 -14.54
CA GLY A 105 15.31 -3.45 -14.61
C GLY A 105 15.44 -1.98 -15.02
N ASN A 106 14.33 -1.23 -15.03
CA ASN A 106 14.27 0.17 -15.46
C ASN A 106 14.71 1.12 -14.33
N ILE A 107 15.99 1.03 -13.93
CA ILE A 107 16.53 1.72 -12.74
C ILE A 107 16.38 3.26 -12.81
N GLU A 108 16.54 3.86 -13.99
CA GLU A 108 16.40 5.31 -14.14
C GLU A 108 14.94 5.78 -13.99
N HIS A 109 14.01 5.01 -14.57
CA HIS A 109 12.58 5.28 -14.41
C HIS A 109 12.14 5.05 -12.97
N LEU A 110 12.62 3.99 -12.31
CA LEU A 110 12.42 3.76 -10.88
C LEU A 110 12.89 4.94 -10.03
N LYS A 111 14.11 5.46 -10.24
CA LYS A 111 14.65 6.61 -9.49
C LYS A 111 13.81 7.86 -9.70
N PHE A 112 13.32 8.09 -10.92
CA PHE A 112 12.44 9.21 -11.22
C PHE A 112 11.09 9.07 -10.51
N GLN A 113 10.45 7.91 -10.65
CA GLN A 113 9.15 7.64 -10.05
C GLN A 113 9.20 7.66 -8.52
N ALA A 114 10.29 7.16 -7.92
CA ALA A 114 10.50 7.19 -6.47
C ALA A 114 10.64 8.63 -5.96
N ARG A 115 11.41 9.46 -6.67
CA ARG A 115 11.52 10.89 -6.36
C ARG A 115 10.16 11.59 -6.44
N MET A 116 9.40 11.38 -7.52
CA MET A 116 8.07 11.96 -7.67
C MET A 116 7.10 11.51 -6.56
N LEU A 117 7.13 10.23 -6.17
CA LEU A 117 6.30 9.69 -5.11
C LEU A 117 6.64 10.32 -3.74
N CYS A 118 7.93 10.46 -3.45
CA CYS A 118 8.40 11.11 -2.23
C CYS A 118 8.08 12.61 -2.19
N SER A 119 8.16 13.30 -3.33
CA SER A 119 7.82 14.73 -3.44
C SER A 119 6.32 14.98 -3.29
N ASN A 120 5.45 14.08 -3.79
CA ASN A 120 4.00 14.24 -3.80
C ASN A 120 3.28 13.59 -2.61
N SER A 121 3.95 12.74 -1.84
CA SER A 121 3.40 12.13 -0.61
C SER A 121 4.42 12.21 0.53
N PRO A 122 4.61 13.41 1.12
CA PRO A 122 5.71 13.63 2.04
C PRO A 122 5.54 12.93 3.40
N LYS A 123 4.31 12.57 3.81
CA LYS A 123 4.04 12.20 5.22
C LYS A 123 3.50 10.79 5.41
N CYS A 124 2.48 10.40 4.66
CA CYS A 124 1.83 9.10 4.83
C CYS A 124 2.69 7.95 4.30
N LEU A 125 3.42 8.16 3.20
CA LEU A 125 4.31 7.16 2.62
C LEU A 125 5.54 6.93 3.50
N VAL A 126 6.17 8.01 3.97
CA VAL A 126 7.30 7.93 4.91
C VAL A 126 6.86 7.23 6.19
N ARG A 127 5.67 7.56 6.71
CA ARG A 127 5.10 6.85 7.86
C ARG A 127 4.82 5.37 7.59
N LEU A 128 4.32 5.01 6.42
CA LEU A 128 4.03 3.63 6.04
C LEU A 128 5.33 2.83 5.84
N LEU A 129 6.33 3.42 5.21
CA LEU A 129 7.64 2.82 4.97
C LEU A 129 8.37 2.55 6.28
N TYR A 130 8.38 3.52 7.20
CA TYR A 130 8.92 3.30 8.55
C TYR A 130 8.12 2.24 9.31
N GLN A 131 6.78 2.21 9.18
CA GLN A 131 5.97 1.19 9.84
C GLN A 131 6.28 -0.21 9.29
N GLN A 132 6.40 -0.37 7.97
CA GLN A 132 6.78 -1.62 7.33
C GLN A 132 8.23 -2.02 7.66
N ALA A 133 9.16 -1.08 7.68
CA ALA A 133 10.55 -1.32 8.04
C ALA A 133 10.68 -1.78 9.50
N LEU A 134 9.95 -1.14 10.43
CA LEU A 134 9.93 -1.52 11.84
C LEU A 134 9.22 -2.85 12.10
N GLN A 135 8.24 -3.23 11.28
CA GLN A 135 7.63 -4.57 11.34
C GLN A 135 8.62 -5.67 10.95
N ASN A 136 9.50 -5.41 9.98
CA ASN A 136 10.50 -6.37 9.52
C ASN A 136 11.78 -6.36 10.37
N LEU A 137 12.16 -5.19 10.90
CA LEU A 137 13.39 -4.97 11.67
C LEU A 137 13.12 -4.19 12.98
N PRO A 138 12.32 -4.77 13.91
CA PRO A 138 11.86 -4.06 15.11
C PRO A 138 12.96 -3.74 16.13
N LEU A 139 14.17 -4.28 15.97
CA LEU A 139 15.30 -4.07 16.89
C LEU A 139 16.36 -3.09 16.35
N CYS A 140 16.16 -2.54 15.15
CA CYS A 140 17.12 -1.63 14.55
C CYS A 140 16.97 -0.23 15.17
N ALA A 141 17.85 0.11 16.10
CA ALA A 141 17.84 1.41 16.79
C ALA A 141 17.97 2.60 15.84
N ALA A 142 18.69 2.45 14.72
CA ALA A 142 18.81 3.49 13.69
C ALA A 142 17.45 3.81 13.06
N LEU A 143 16.66 2.79 12.70
CA LEU A 143 15.32 2.97 12.11
C LEU A 143 14.33 3.61 13.08
N TRP A 144 14.37 3.24 14.35
CA TRP A 144 13.55 3.87 15.39
C TRP A 144 13.92 5.33 15.61
N LYS A 145 15.23 5.63 15.68
CA LYS A 145 15.74 7.00 15.81
C LYS A 145 15.27 7.86 14.64
N ASP A 146 15.41 7.36 13.41
CA ASP A 146 15.03 8.10 12.21
C ASP A 146 13.51 8.34 12.15
N ARG A 147 12.69 7.38 12.59
CA ARG A 147 11.24 7.56 12.71
C ARG A 147 10.83 8.55 13.81
N LEU A 148 11.49 8.51 14.97
CA LEU A 148 11.21 9.44 16.06
C LEU A 148 11.61 10.88 15.69
N LEU A 149 12.76 11.04 15.03
CA LEU A 149 13.23 12.33 14.52
C LEU A 149 12.29 12.88 13.43
N PHE A 150 11.79 12.02 12.54
CA PHE A 150 10.79 12.41 11.55
C PHE A 150 9.52 12.95 12.21
N GLU A 151 8.97 12.25 13.20
CA GLU A 151 7.75 12.69 13.92
C GLU A 151 7.98 13.94 14.78
N ALA A 152 9.18 14.11 15.34
CA ALA A 152 9.57 15.30 16.10
C ALA A 152 9.74 16.53 15.20
N ALA A 153 10.38 16.38 14.04
CA ALA A 153 10.57 17.46 13.06
C ALA A 153 9.26 17.94 12.43
N GLU A 154 8.23 17.09 12.40
CA GLU A 154 6.89 17.43 11.89
C GLU A 154 6.04 18.26 12.89
N GLY A 155 6.58 18.63 14.06
CA GLY A 155 5.83 19.33 15.12
C GLY A 155 4.90 18.39 15.90
N GLY A 156 5.31 17.12 16.06
CA GLY A 156 4.53 16.06 16.65
C GLY A 156 3.98 16.42 18.04
N ASN A 157 2.66 16.31 18.19
CA ASN A 157 1.98 16.32 19.48
C ASN A 157 2.72 15.36 20.44
N SER A 158 3.13 15.85 21.62
CA SER A 158 3.96 15.13 22.60
C SER A 158 3.38 13.77 22.98
N ASP A 159 2.06 13.64 22.95
CA ASP A 159 1.35 12.38 23.21
C ASP A 159 1.57 11.32 22.12
N LYS A 160 1.74 11.71 20.85
CA LYS A 160 2.05 10.78 19.75
C LYS A 160 3.48 10.27 19.83
N LEU A 161 4.42 11.15 20.18
CA LEU A 161 5.82 10.76 20.42
C LEU A 161 5.91 9.80 21.61
N ARG A 162 5.19 10.08 22.71
CA ARG A 162 5.13 9.20 23.87
C ARG A 162 4.64 7.80 23.53
N ARG A 163 3.53 7.68 22.78
CA ARG A 163 3.02 6.36 22.33
C ARG A 163 4.00 5.59 21.44
N LEU A 164 4.77 6.27 20.60
CA LEU A 164 5.80 5.62 19.77
C LEU A 164 6.99 5.13 20.61
N VAL A 165 7.38 5.88 21.64
CA VAL A 165 8.40 5.46 22.60
C VAL A 165 7.92 4.27 23.43
N ASP A 166 6.67 4.28 23.90
CA ASP A 166 6.07 3.17 24.64
C ASP A 166 6.03 1.90 23.76
N TRP A 167 5.71 2.05 22.47
CA TRP A 167 5.74 0.94 21.52
C TRP A 167 7.17 0.39 21.33
N CYS A 168 8.17 1.27 21.17
CA CYS A 168 9.58 0.87 21.11
C CYS A 168 10.02 0.10 22.37
N GLN A 169 9.61 0.55 23.55
CA GLN A 169 9.93 -0.10 24.82
C GLN A 169 9.27 -1.48 24.91
N SER A 170 8.00 -1.62 24.52
CA SER A 170 7.29 -2.91 24.50
C SER A 170 7.95 -3.95 23.58
N CYS A 171 8.51 -3.52 22.44
CA CYS A 171 9.26 -4.39 21.54
C CYS A 171 10.58 -4.87 22.17
N SER A 172 11.22 -4.03 22.99
CA SER A 172 12.43 -4.38 23.74
C SER A 172 12.17 -5.33 24.92
N GLU A 173 11.05 -5.15 25.63
CA GLU A 173 10.65 -5.96 26.78
C GLU A 173 10.16 -7.35 26.36
N ASN A 174 9.39 -7.44 25.28
CA ASN A 174 8.98 -8.73 24.70
C ASN A 174 10.18 -9.58 24.26
N ASN A 175 11.31 -8.96 23.93
CA ASN A 175 12.52 -9.69 23.59
C ASN A 175 13.31 -10.15 24.84
N LYS A 176 13.27 -9.39 25.95
CA LYS A 176 13.80 -9.83 27.26
C LYS A 176 13.04 -11.03 27.83
N HIS A 177 11.72 -11.12 27.57
CA HIS A 177 10.94 -12.32 27.91
C HIS A 177 11.27 -13.51 27.00
N LYS A 178 11.52 -13.28 25.70
CA LYS A 178 11.94 -14.33 24.77
C LYS A 178 13.34 -14.90 25.06
N THR A 179 14.25 -14.09 25.59
CA THR A 179 15.59 -14.56 26.02
C THR A 179 15.59 -15.22 27.40
N LYS A 180 14.66 -14.87 28.30
CA LYS A 180 14.44 -15.59 29.57
C LYS A 180 13.83 -16.98 29.38
N CYS A 181 12.90 -17.17 28.44
CA CYS A 181 12.32 -18.50 28.16
C CYS A 181 13.28 -19.48 27.45
N LYS A 182 14.48 -19.03 27.04
CA LYS A 182 15.52 -19.90 26.45
C LYS A 182 16.59 -20.38 27.44
N HIS A 183 16.51 -19.98 28.72
CA HIS A 183 17.49 -20.35 29.75
C HIS A 183 16.95 -21.30 30.83
N ASN A 184 15.71 -21.80 30.71
CA ASN A 184 15.14 -22.79 31.62
C ASN A 184 14.73 -24.07 30.87
N HIS A 185 15.68 -24.70 30.18
CA HIS A 185 15.58 -26.12 29.87
C HIS A 185 16.96 -26.78 29.87
#